data_AF-A0A1E5V4Q6-F1
#
_entry.id   AF-A0A1E5V4Q6-F1
#
_cell.length_a   1.000
_cell.length_b   1.000
_cell.length_c   1.000
_cell.angle_alpha   90.00
_cell.angle_beta   90.00
_cell.angle_gamma   90.00
#
_symmetry.space_group_name_H-M   'P 1'
#
loop_
_entity.id
_entity.type
_entity.pdbx_description
1 polymer ?
#
loop_
_entity_poly.entity_id
_entity_poly.type
_entity_poly.pdbx_seq_one_letter_code
_entity_poly.pdbx_strand_id
1 'polypeptide(L)'
;MATSRGGKQRQPLLHHSPTPAAANGGGAAGRRRFIAFLAAAAALVASYHLLAPTDSSRYHALYLSLGCNATAAAHLRALTLRPHVAGTEANAAAARYVLDAFSSLSFPAHITPYSVLLSYPVHRSLSLAAARGLAARPFSLVQETYKDDPYAAAAAEVLPTYFAYSASGSVAAEVVYANYGHNEDYAYLASRGVDVAGKVALVRYGDLHCEDMVRNARAAGAAAAIVYTDAKDFGGSAPKGAKRRWFPDTRWLPPTGVQVGTLYYGNGDPTTPLWPSCAAGDDCERLSSEDLAGSEAMPGIPALPVSARDGETILKAMGGDVAPPKWQGGEGAPVYRLGPGPAVLNLTYIGNDTLATIENVFAVIQGKEEPDRYVIVGNHRDAWTFGAVDPNSGTAAMLEIGSTEWAEENMDTLASRAVAYLNVDISVFGPGGLKPRATPQLDELIKEASKMVPDPDDPSETMYDTMMRHHPPITRVAGAGTDFAAFVQHIGIPSLDMSYGRFDDYPVYHSLYDDYVWVERFGDPLFHRHVAVASVWGLIVLKLADDEIVPLNYVPYASELEVPFIHI
;
A
#
# COMPACT_ATOMS: atom_id res chain seq x y z
N MET A 1 94.99 -14.08 10.62
CA MET A 1 96.22 -13.31 10.89
C MET A 1 95.82 -11.85 11.00
N ALA A 2 95.79 -11.25 12.19
CA ALA A 2 96.90 -10.85 13.05
C ALA A 2 97.48 -9.47 12.70
N THR A 3 97.21 -8.49 13.58
CA THR A 3 98.08 -7.35 13.97
C THR A 3 98.45 -6.28 12.91
N SER A 4 98.77 -5.02 13.18
CA SER A 4 98.73 -4.07 14.32
C SER A 4 99.71 -2.91 13.95
N ARG A 5 99.64 -1.75 14.63
CA ARG A 5 100.58 -0.59 14.57
C ARG A 5 100.46 0.31 13.31
N GLY A 6 100.71 1.63 13.37
CA GLY A 6 100.94 2.52 14.51
C GLY A 6 101.98 3.63 14.24
N GLY A 7 101.67 4.89 14.61
CA GLY A 7 102.56 6.07 14.56
C GLY A 7 101.97 7.22 13.71
N LYS A 8 101.50 8.38 14.21
CA LYS A 8 102.08 9.47 15.04
C LYS A 8 103.25 10.24 14.40
N GLN A 9 102.98 11.46 13.89
CA GLN A 9 103.35 12.75 14.49
C GLN A 9 103.27 13.92 13.48
N ARG A 10 102.59 15.04 13.83
CA ARG A 10 103.19 16.37 14.12
C ARG A 10 102.11 17.46 14.23
N GLN A 11 102.11 18.11 15.40
CA GLN A 11 101.59 19.47 15.65
C GLN A 11 102.81 20.40 15.78
N PRO A 12 102.72 21.74 15.69
CA PRO A 12 101.88 22.60 16.56
C PRO A 12 101.10 23.66 15.72
N LEU A 13 100.60 24.82 16.16
CA LEU A 13 100.77 25.59 17.42
C LEU A 13 99.43 26.23 17.90
N LEU A 14 99.54 27.18 18.83
CA LEU A 14 98.52 27.80 19.67
C LEU A 14 97.83 29.04 19.05
N HIS A 15 96.57 29.28 19.45
CA HIS A 15 96.17 30.55 20.06
C HIS A 15 95.08 30.35 21.13
N HIS A 16 95.04 31.23 22.14
CA HIS A 16 94.27 31.07 23.38
C HIS A 16 92.79 31.51 23.29
N SER A 17 91.91 30.73 23.96
CA SER A 17 90.78 31.11 24.87
C SER A 17 89.73 32.19 24.46
N PRO A 18 88.47 32.17 24.97
CA PRO A 18 87.98 31.43 26.16
C PRO A 18 86.68 30.61 25.96
N THR A 19 86.30 29.89 27.02
CA THR A 19 85.01 29.19 27.19
C THR A 19 83.79 30.11 27.23
N PRO A 20 82.63 29.61 26.76
CA PRO A 20 81.36 29.92 27.42
C PRO A 20 80.56 28.68 27.86
N ALA A 21 79.72 28.94 28.85
CA ALA A 21 78.87 28.02 29.60
C ALA A 21 77.90 27.13 28.78
N ALA A 22 77.46 26.05 29.43
CA ALA A 22 76.31 25.26 28.98
C ALA A 22 75.03 26.12 28.95
N ALA A 23 74.30 26.05 27.84
CA ALA A 23 73.00 26.72 27.68
C ALA A 23 71.90 25.71 27.30
N ASN A 24 71.06 25.36 28.28
CA ASN A 24 69.78 24.71 28.02
C ASN A 24 68.86 25.68 27.25
N GLY A 25 68.48 25.36 26.01
CA GLY A 25 67.71 26.31 25.20
C GLY A 25 67.13 25.82 23.85
N GLY A 26 66.81 24.53 23.70
CA GLY A 26 66.39 23.96 22.41
C GLY A 26 64.91 23.56 22.25
N GLY A 27 64.12 23.46 23.33
CA GLY A 27 62.84 22.76 23.30
C GLY A 27 61.65 23.49 22.66
N ALA A 28 61.61 24.83 22.73
CA ALA A 28 60.41 25.60 22.39
C ALA A 28 60.16 25.75 20.88
N ALA A 29 61.21 26.01 20.09
CA ALA A 29 61.08 26.21 18.64
C ALA A 29 60.73 24.90 17.90
N GLY A 30 61.33 23.78 18.32
CA GLY A 30 60.99 22.45 17.79
C GLY A 30 59.54 22.06 18.08
N ARG A 31 59.08 22.22 19.33
CA ARG A 31 57.67 21.99 19.70
C ARG A 31 56.69 22.86 18.90
N ARG A 32 56.98 24.16 18.72
CA ARG A 32 56.10 25.05 17.94
C ARG A 32 55.99 24.62 16.48
N ARG A 33 57.10 24.21 15.84
CA ARG A 33 57.08 23.68 14.47
C ARG A 33 56.33 22.34 14.37
N PHE A 34 56.50 21.45 15.35
CA PHE A 34 55.81 20.16 15.38
C PHE A 34 54.30 20.31 15.62
N ILE A 35 53.88 21.21 16.51
CA ILE A 35 52.47 21.52 16.74
C ILE A 35 51.84 22.20 15.51
N ALA A 36 52.56 23.12 14.86
CA ALA A 36 52.09 23.73 13.61
C ALA A 36 51.95 22.69 12.48
N PHE A 37 52.87 21.73 12.38
CA PHE A 37 52.78 20.63 11.42
C PHE A 37 51.59 19.70 11.71
N LEU A 38 51.35 19.36 12.99
CA LEU A 38 50.17 18.59 13.40
C LEU A 38 48.86 19.33 13.14
N ALA A 39 48.80 20.63 13.39
CA ALA A 39 47.63 21.46 13.09
C ALA A 39 47.38 21.57 11.58
N ALA A 40 48.44 21.75 10.78
CA ALA A 40 48.35 21.77 9.32
C ALA A 40 47.94 20.40 8.76
N ALA A 41 48.48 19.29 9.29
CA ALA A 41 48.10 17.94 8.90
C ALA A 41 46.66 17.59 9.32
N ALA A 42 46.22 17.99 10.51
CA ALA A 42 44.84 17.82 10.96
C ALA A 42 43.87 18.67 10.11
N ALA A 43 44.25 19.90 9.75
CA ALA A 43 43.48 20.72 8.81
C ALA A 43 43.44 20.11 7.41
N LEU A 44 44.54 19.53 6.93
CA LEU A 44 44.60 18.82 5.64
C LEU A 44 43.71 17.58 5.64
N VAL A 45 43.76 16.75 6.70
CA VAL A 45 42.90 15.57 6.87
C VAL A 45 41.44 15.97 7.03
N ALA A 46 41.12 17.00 7.80
CA ALA A 46 39.76 17.54 7.91
C ALA A 46 39.26 18.07 6.55
N SER A 47 40.09 18.83 5.82
CA SER A 47 39.75 19.29 4.48
C SER A 47 39.60 18.14 3.49
N TYR A 48 40.39 17.07 3.61
CA TYR A 48 40.24 15.87 2.80
C TYR A 48 38.93 15.14 3.12
N HIS A 49 38.51 15.04 4.39
CA HIS A 49 37.19 14.49 4.75
C HIS A 49 36.01 15.41 4.43
N LEU A 50 36.24 16.69 4.12
CA LEU A 50 35.24 17.67 3.67
C LEU A 50 35.21 17.84 2.14
N LEU A 51 36.25 17.41 1.42
CA LEU A 51 36.42 17.58 -0.04
C LEU A 51 36.53 16.26 -0.82
N ALA A 52 36.80 15.13 -0.15
CA ALA A 52 36.66 13.82 -0.76
C ALA A 52 35.17 13.54 -1.00
N PRO A 53 34.80 12.88 -2.12
CA PRO A 53 33.47 12.35 -2.30
C PRO A 53 33.09 11.48 -1.09
N THR A 54 31.97 11.79 -0.46
CA THR A 54 31.37 10.90 0.52
C THR A 54 30.85 9.67 -0.21
N ASP A 55 31.50 8.54 0.03
CA ASP A 55 31.07 7.21 -0.42
C ASP A 55 29.56 7.02 -0.17
N SER A 56 28.79 6.62 -1.20
CA SER A 56 27.33 6.44 -1.10
C SER A 56 26.97 5.43 0.00
N SER A 57 27.87 4.47 0.27
CA SER A 57 27.80 3.57 1.44
C SER A 57 27.58 4.30 2.77
N ARG A 58 28.07 5.53 2.94
CA ARG A 58 27.90 6.33 4.16
C ARG A 58 26.48 6.88 4.30
N TYR A 59 25.84 7.29 3.21
CA TYR A 59 24.45 7.76 3.24
C TYR A 59 23.47 6.60 3.41
N HIS A 60 23.72 5.46 2.74
CA HIS A 60 22.98 4.22 2.96
C HIS A 60 23.05 3.77 4.44
N ALA A 61 24.25 3.74 5.04
CA ALA A 61 24.41 3.38 6.45
C ALA A 61 23.78 4.41 7.42
N LEU A 62 23.81 5.71 7.08
CA LEU A 62 23.14 6.73 7.87
C LEU A 62 21.61 6.55 7.81
N TYR A 63 21.04 6.35 6.63
CA TYR A 63 19.61 6.13 6.43
C TYR A 63 19.09 4.95 7.27
N LEU A 64 19.77 3.80 7.19
CA LEU A 64 19.43 2.62 8.01
C LEU A 64 19.51 2.86 9.53
N SER A 65 20.31 3.84 9.98
CA SER A 65 20.41 4.19 11.41
C SER A 65 19.34 5.17 11.90
N LEU A 66 18.54 5.76 11.00
CA LEU A 66 17.50 6.76 11.33
C LEU A 66 16.10 6.16 11.51
N GLY A 67 15.90 4.89 11.16
CA GLY A 67 14.62 4.19 11.34
C GLY A 67 14.15 4.19 12.79
N CYS A 68 12.89 4.60 13.03
CA CYS A 68 12.34 4.75 14.38
C CYS A 68 10.90 4.22 14.46
N ASN A 69 10.74 3.08 15.12
CA ASN A 69 9.46 2.41 15.33
C ASN A 69 8.41 3.34 16.00
N ALA A 70 8.85 4.15 16.96
CA ALA A 70 7.98 5.08 17.67
C ALA A 70 7.49 6.24 16.78
N THR A 71 8.29 6.65 15.79
CA THR A 71 7.90 7.67 14.80
C THR A 71 6.91 7.09 13.80
N ALA A 72 7.14 5.88 13.28
CA ALA A 72 6.19 5.19 12.41
C ALA A 72 4.83 4.97 13.12
N ALA A 73 4.86 4.47 14.36
CA ALA A 73 3.64 4.31 15.17
C ALA A 73 2.91 5.64 15.42
N ALA A 74 3.64 6.74 15.63
CA ALA A 74 3.06 8.07 15.85
C ALA A 74 2.43 8.65 14.58
N HIS A 75 3.07 8.49 13.40
CA HIS A 75 2.50 8.90 12.12
C HIS A 75 1.25 8.10 11.80
N LEU A 76 1.31 6.77 11.89
CA LEU A 76 0.15 5.93 11.62
C LEU A 76 -1.03 6.34 12.51
N ARG A 77 -0.79 6.42 13.82
CA ARG A 77 -1.83 6.79 14.78
C ARG A 77 -2.45 8.15 14.50
N ALA A 78 -1.67 9.13 14.04
CA ALA A 78 -2.15 10.48 13.75
C ALA A 78 -3.06 10.52 12.51
N LEU A 79 -2.71 9.76 11.47
CA LEU A 79 -3.50 9.62 10.25
C LEU A 79 -4.83 8.90 10.50
N THR A 80 -4.79 7.82 11.29
CA THR A 80 -5.96 6.94 11.52
C THR A 80 -6.92 7.42 12.61
N LEU A 81 -6.78 8.64 13.15
CA LEU A 81 -7.62 9.14 14.26
C LEU A 81 -9.11 9.26 13.90
N ARG A 82 -9.41 9.43 12.61
CA ARG A 82 -10.73 9.76 12.06
C ARG A 82 -10.89 9.04 10.71
N PRO A 83 -12.11 8.64 10.32
CA PRO A 83 -12.32 8.07 9.01
C PRO A 83 -12.16 9.15 7.93
N HIS A 84 -11.43 8.86 6.85
CA HIS A 84 -10.94 9.88 5.92
C HIS A 84 -11.05 9.48 4.44
N VAL A 85 -12.27 9.13 4.04
CA VAL A 85 -12.69 8.86 2.65
C VAL A 85 -12.32 10.02 1.74
N ALA A 86 -11.88 9.73 0.50
CA ALA A 86 -11.57 10.72 -0.52
C ALA A 86 -12.64 11.82 -0.62
N GLY A 87 -12.21 13.06 -0.85
CA GLY A 87 -13.08 14.24 -0.97
C GLY A 87 -13.70 14.76 0.34
N THR A 88 -13.45 14.14 1.50
CA THR A 88 -13.98 14.60 2.80
C THR A 88 -13.05 15.59 3.51
N GLU A 89 -13.60 16.40 4.42
CA GLU A 89 -12.82 17.31 5.29
C GLU A 89 -11.77 16.57 6.13
N ALA A 90 -12.06 15.33 6.54
CA ALA A 90 -11.12 14.48 7.26
C ALA A 90 -9.94 14.04 6.37
N ASN A 91 -10.18 13.75 5.08
CA ASN A 91 -9.10 13.48 4.13
C ASN A 91 -8.22 14.72 3.87
N ALA A 92 -8.84 15.90 3.76
CA ALA A 92 -8.10 17.16 3.67
C ALA A 92 -7.32 17.48 4.96
N ALA A 93 -7.76 16.98 6.12
CA ALA A 93 -6.99 17.07 7.36
C ALA A 93 -5.77 16.12 7.37
N ALA A 94 -5.91 14.90 6.83
CA ALA A 94 -4.79 14.01 6.61
C ALA A 94 -3.79 14.57 5.59
N ALA A 95 -4.25 15.22 4.51
CA ALA A 95 -3.40 15.90 3.53
C ALA A 95 -2.52 16.97 4.19
N ARG A 96 -3.14 17.83 5.02
CA ARG A 96 -2.44 18.85 5.81
C ARG A 96 -1.45 18.26 6.80
N TYR A 97 -1.77 17.13 7.44
CA TYR A 97 -0.84 16.45 8.34
C TYR A 97 0.45 15.98 7.61
N VAL A 98 0.31 15.39 6.42
CA VAL A 98 1.47 14.98 5.59
C VAL A 98 2.28 16.19 5.11
N LEU A 99 1.60 17.26 4.67
CA LEU A 99 2.24 18.52 4.28
C LEU A 99 3.04 19.15 5.43
N ASP A 100 2.45 19.21 6.63
CA ASP A 100 3.09 19.74 7.84
C ASP A 100 4.29 18.87 8.26
N ALA A 101 4.17 17.54 8.16
CA ALA A 101 5.24 16.61 8.46
C ALA A 101 6.46 16.82 7.54
N PHE A 102 6.26 16.88 6.21
CA PHE A 102 7.33 17.21 5.26
C PHE A 102 7.92 18.60 5.47
N SER A 103 7.06 19.60 5.71
CA SER A 103 7.49 20.98 5.97
C SER A 103 8.34 21.08 7.25
N SER A 104 8.05 20.27 8.27
CA SER A 104 8.85 20.19 9.50
C SER A 104 10.26 19.63 9.28
N LEU A 105 10.44 18.78 8.27
CA LEU A 105 11.72 18.26 7.80
C LEU A 105 12.45 19.21 6.84
N SER A 106 11.90 20.41 6.60
CA SER A 106 12.40 21.42 5.67
C SER A 106 12.42 20.98 4.19
N PHE A 107 11.60 19.99 3.81
CA PHE A 107 11.39 19.67 2.41
C PHE A 107 10.43 20.69 1.76
N PRO A 108 10.74 21.21 0.56
CA PRO A 108 9.80 21.98 -0.24
C PRO A 108 8.58 21.12 -0.58
N ALA A 109 7.45 21.41 0.08
CA ALA A 109 6.22 20.64 -0.07
C ALA A 109 5.01 21.52 -0.40
N HIS A 110 4.05 20.97 -1.14
CA HIS A 110 2.82 21.65 -1.57
C HIS A 110 1.66 20.67 -1.77
N ILE A 111 0.44 21.22 -1.86
CA ILE A 111 -0.77 20.48 -2.24
C ILE A 111 -1.15 20.86 -3.67
N THR A 112 -1.50 19.87 -4.48
CA THR A 112 -2.11 20.04 -5.81
C THR A 112 -3.53 19.46 -5.77
N PRO A 113 -4.58 20.29 -5.90
CA PRO A 113 -5.96 19.84 -5.80
C PRO A 113 -6.59 19.59 -7.18
N TYR A 114 -7.26 18.46 -7.34
CA TYR A 114 -8.03 18.11 -8.55
C TYR A 114 -9.52 18.00 -8.17
N SER A 115 -10.41 18.46 -9.04
CA SER A 115 -11.85 18.17 -8.90
C SER A 115 -12.14 16.87 -9.63
N VAL A 116 -12.60 15.82 -8.93
CA VAL A 116 -12.90 14.52 -9.54
C VAL A 116 -14.31 14.05 -9.23
N LEU A 117 -14.92 13.23 -10.09
CA LEU A 117 -16.17 12.55 -9.77
C LEU A 117 -15.92 11.49 -8.67
N LEU A 118 -16.60 11.65 -7.52
CA LEU A 118 -16.67 10.66 -6.45
C LEU A 118 -18.13 10.28 -6.19
N SER A 119 -18.36 9.12 -5.57
CA SER A 119 -19.69 8.57 -5.31
C SER A 119 -19.89 8.31 -3.82
N TYR A 120 -21.01 8.78 -3.24
CA TYR A 120 -21.34 8.60 -1.83
C TYR A 120 -22.77 8.07 -1.63
N PRO A 121 -23.06 7.30 -0.57
CA PRO A 121 -24.39 6.74 -0.33
C PRO A 121 -25.35 7.77 0.27
N VAL A 122 -26.48 8.02 -0.39
CA VAL A 122 -27.58 8.86 0.14
C VAL A 122 -28.56 8.01 0.94
N HIS A 123 -28.96 6.87 0.39
CA HIS A 123 -29.87 5.93 1.06
C HIS A 123 -29.52 4.50 0.69
N ARG A 124 -29.62 3.60 1.68
CA ARG A 124 -29.72 2.17 1.41
C ARG A 124 -30.73 1.51 2.32
N SER A 125 -31.33 0.44 1.83
CA SER A 125 -32.10 -0.49 2.64
C SER A 125 -32.08 -1.88 2.03
N LEU A 126 -31.95 -2.90 2.86
CA LEU A 126 -32.08 -4.30 2.47
C LEU A 126 -33.07 -4.97 3.44
N SER A 127 -33.96 -5.80 2.90
CA SER A 127 -34.85 -6.62 3.71
C SER A 127 -35.10 -7.99 3.08
N LEU A 128 -35.28 -9.00 3.92
CA LEU A 128 -35.46 -10.40 3.53
C LEU A 128 -36.87 -10.88 3.89
N ALA A 129 -37.61 -11.35 2.89
CA ALA A 129 -38.80 -12.17 3.07
C ALA A 129 -38.45 -13.64 2.82
N ALA A 130 -38.85 -14.53 3.74
CA ALA A 130 -38.55 -15.97 3.63
C ALA A 130 -39.27 -16.67 2.45
N ALA A 131 -40.35 -16.07 1.95
CA ALA A 131 -41.03 -16.44 0.73
C ALA A 131 -41.74 -15.22 0.14
N ARG A 132 -42.02 -15.23 -1.17
CA ARG A 132 -42.79 -14.19 -1.84
C ARG A 132 -44.15 -13.98 -1.16
N GLY A 133 -44.47 -12.73 -0.80
CA GLY A 133 -45.71 -12.36 -0.11
C GLY A 133 -45.70 -12.50 1.42
N LEU A 134 -44.60 -12.99 2.02
CA LEU A 134 -44.41 -12.91 3.48
C LEU A 134 -43.84 -11.54 3.88
N ALA A 135 -44.01 -11.19 5.15
CA ALA A 135 -43.45 -9.96 5.72
C ALA A 135 -41.91 -9.98 5.64
N ALA A 136 -41.34 -8.97 5.00
CA ALA A 136 -39.89 -8.77 4.93
C ALA A 136 -39.34 -8.24 6.26
N ARG A 137 -38.19 -8.73 6.68
CA ARG A 137 -37.44 -8.24 7.85
C ARG A 137 -36.27 -7.39 7.39
N PRO A 138 -36.11 -6.14 7.86
CA PRO A 138 -34.98 -5.29 7.49
C PRO A 138 -33.68 -5.79 8.14
N PHE A 139 -32.56 -5.60 7.45
CA PHE A 139 -31.23 -5.68 8.03
C PHE A 139 -30.83 -4.33 8.61
N SER A 140 -29.96 -4.31 9.64
CA SER A 140 -29.44 -3.06 10.20
C SER A 140 -28.37 -2.41 9.30
N LEU A 141 -27.56 -3.22 8.61
CA LEU A 141 -26.48 -2.78 7.72
C LEU A 141 -25.47 -1.85 8.43
N VAL A 142 -25.12 -2.21 9.66
CA VAL A 142 -24.21 -1.51 10.58
C VAL A 142 -23.11 -2.46 11.05
N GLN A 143 -21.86 -1.98 10.99
CA GLN A 143 -20.70 -2.62 11.62
C GLN A 143 -20.70 -2.27 13.12
N GLU A 144 -20.42 -3.23 13.99
CA GLU A 144 -20.61 -3.07 15.45
C GLU A 144 -19.27 -2.78 16.16
N THR A 145 -19.20 -1.68 16.90
CA THR A 145 -18.07 -1.40 17.82
C THR A 145 -18.03 -2.41 18.97
N TYR A 146 -16.85 -2.60 19.57
CA TYR A 146 -16.67 -3.56 20.67
C TYR A 146 -16.58 -2.87 22.05
N LYS A 147 -16.53 -3.67 23.12
CA LYS A 147 -16.42 -3.15 24.49
C LYS A 147 -15.06 -2.49 24.72
N ASP A 148 -15.06 -1.27 25.25
CA ASP A 148 -13.87 -0.47 25.52
C ASP A 148 -13.05 -0.12 24.24
N ASP A 149 -13.74 -0.09 23.09
CA ASP A 149 -13.22 0.35 21.79
C ASP A 149 -12.82 1.84 21.84
N PRO A 150 -11.53 2.19 21.61
CA PRO A 150 -11.06 3.58 21.65
C PRO A 150 -11.53 4.41 20.45
N TYR A 151 -11.94 3.77 19.36
CA TYR A 151 -12.46 4.40 18.15
C TYR A 151 -13.98 4.53 18.14
N ALA A 152 -14.70 3.99 19.14
CA ALA A 152 -16.17 3.96 19.16
C ALA A 152 -16.88 5.31 18.92
N ALA A 153 -16.25 6.44 19.30
CA ALA A 153 -16.78 7.77 19.01
C ALA A 153 -16.59 8.17 17.53
N ALA A 154 -15.41 7.94 16.97
CA ALA A 154 -15.08 8.23 15.57
C ALA A 154 -15.75 7.23 14.60
N ALA A 155 -16.04 6.01 15.06
CA ALA A 155 -16.81 5.01 14.33
C ALA A 155 -18.22 5.48 13.96
N ALA A 156 -18.80 6.42 14.72
CA ALA A 156 -20.09 7.02 14.40
C ALA A 156 -20.04 8.00 13.20
N GLU A 157 -18.85 8.35 12.72
CA GLU A 157 -18.62 9.23 11.58
C GLU A 157 -18.32 8.45 10.28
N VAL A 158 -18.05 7.15 10.40
CA VAL A 158 -17.77 6.28 9.25
C VAL A 158 -18.95 6.29 8.30
N LEU A 159 -18.69 6.51 7.01
CA LEU A 159 -19.75 6.51 6.01
C LEU A 159 -20.49 5.17 6.03
N PRO A 160 -21.82 5.17 5.89
CA PRO A 160 -22.58 3.94 5.86
C PRO A 160 -22.06 2.98 4.75
N THR A 161 -21.66 1.74 5.10
CA THR A 161 -21.16 0.69 4.18
C THR A 161 -21.84 0.59 2.80
N TYR A 162 -21.10 0.83 1.73
CA TYR A 162 -21.63 0.93 0.37
C TYR A 162 -20.62 0.46 -0.66
N PHE A 163 -21.05 0.39 -1.91
CA PHE A 163 -20.18 0.30 -3.07
C PHE A 163 -20.21 1.64 -3.78
N ALA A 164 -19.05 2.27 -4.01
CA ALA A 164 -18.99 3.49 -4.83
C ALA A 164 -19.37 3.18 -6.28
N TYR A 165 -20.05 4.12 -6.93
CA TYR A 165 -20.57 4.00 -8.31
C TYR A 165 -21.63 2.92 -8.51
N SER A 166 -22.13 2.30 -7.43
CA SER A 166 -23.27 1.36 -7.48
C SER A 166 -24.50 2.05 -8.07
N ALA A 167 -25.17 1.40 -9.03
CA ALA A 167 -26.27 2.05 -9.73
C ALA A 167 -27.47 2.30 -8.79
N SER A 168 -28.03 3.50 -8.83
CA SER A 168 -29.22 3.84 -8.03
C SER A 168 -30.45 3.07 -8.54
N GLY A 169 -31.18 2.42 -7.63
CA GLY A 169 -32.38 1.65 -7.98
C GLY A 169 -32.97 0.83 -6.84
N SER A 170 -34.14 0.25 -7.10
CA SER A 170 -34.88 -0.64 -6.19
C SER A 170 -35.19 -1.97 -6.87
N VAL A 171 -34.83 -3.09 -6.22
CA VAL A 171 -35.02 -4.44 -6.76
C VAL A 171 -35.61 -5.34 -5.68
N ALA A 172 -36.76 -5.97 -6.00
CA ALA A 172 -37.43 -6.94 -5.14
C ALA A 172 -37.54 -8.29 -5.87
N ALA A 173 -36.58 -9.19 -5.66
CA ALA A 173 -36.45 -10.44 -6.41
C ALA A 173 -35.93 -11.61 -5.56
N GLU A 174 -36.10 -12.83 -6.08
CA GLU A 174 -35.58 -14.05 -5.47
C GLU A 174 -34.05 -14.09 -5.54
N VAL A 175 -33.42 -14.76 -4.57
CA VAL A 175 -31.96 -14.85 -4.45
C VAL A 175 -31.41 -16.10 -5.12
N VAL A 176 -30.31 -15.95 -5.87
CA VAL A 176 -29.47 -17.04 -6.40
C VAL A 176 -28.06 -16.92 -5.79
N TYR A 177 -27.46 -18.04 -5.40
CA TYR A 177 -26.11 -18.05 -4.80
C TYR A 177 -25.07 -18.44 -5.86
N ALA A 178 -24.17 -17.52 -6.18
CA ALA A 178 -23.18 -17.62 -7.25
C ALA A 178 -21.74 -17.76 -6.74
N ASN A 179 -21.55 -18.33 -5.54
CA ASN A 179 -20.24 -18.61 -4.95
C ASN A 179 -19.33 -17.37 -4.93
N TYR A 180 -18.17 -17.37 -5.62
CA TYR A 180 -17.21 -16.26 -5.63
C TYR A 180 -17.47 -15.27 -6.78
N GLY A 181 -18.49 -15.50 -7.61
CA GLY A 181 -18.87 -14.58 -8.70
C GLY A 181 -18.03 -14.73 -9.97
N HIS A 182 -17.29 -15.84 -10.10
CA HIS A 182 -16.58 -16.20 -11.33
C HIS A 182 -17.55 -16.54 -12.46
N ASN A 183 -17.14 -16.35 -13.71
CA ASN A 183 -17.94 -16.70 -14.89
C ASN A 183 -18.29 -18.20 -14.93
N GLU A 184 -17.40 -19.04 -14.43
CA GLU A 184 -17.58 -20.49 -14.24
C GLU A 184 -18.66 -20.81 -13.19
N ASP A 185 -18.85 -19.96 -12.19
CA ASP A 185 -19.89 -20.15 -11.18
C ASP A 185 -21.29 -19.87 -11.78
N TYR A 186 -21.42 -18.81 -12.60
CA TYR A 186 -22.63 -18.55 -13.37
C TYR A 186 -22.90 -19.62 -14.44
N ALA A 187 -21.87 -20.10 -15.14
CA ALA A 187 -21.98 -21.22 -16.07
C ALA A 187 -22.42 -22.53 -15.37
N TYR A 188 -21.93 -22.77 -14.15
CA TYR A 188 -22.39 -23.90 -13.34
C TYR A 188 -23.87 -23.78 -12.97
N LEU A 189 -24.33 -22.60 -12.52
CA LEU A 189 -25.75 -22.34 -12.23
C LEU A 189 -26.64 -22.64 -13.45
N ALA A 190 -26.27 -22.14 -14.63
CA ALA A 190 -26.96 -22.41 -15.88
C ALA A 190 -26.99 -23.92 -16.22
N SER A 191 -25.89 -24.65 -16.01
CA SER A 191 -25.83 -26.11 -16.21
C SER A 191 -26.73 -26.90 -15.26
N ARG A 192 -27.12 -26.30 -14.12
CA ARG A 192 -28.07 -26.86 -13.14
C ARG A 192 -29.52 -26.40 -13.38
N GLY A 193 -29.77 -25.57 -14.40
CA GLY A 193 -31.09 -25.00 -14.67
C GLY A 193 -31.50 -23.91 -13.66
N VAL A 194 -30.54 -23.29 -12.96
CA VAL A 194 -30.78 -22.17 -12.05
C VAL A 194 -30.61 -20.87 -12.84
N ASP A 195 -31.74 -20.21 -13.11
CA ASP A 195 -31.77 -18.94 -13.84
C ASP A 195 -31.48 -17.74 -12.93
N VAL A 196 -30.52 -16.92 -13.36
CA VAL A 196 -30.06 -15.68 -12.69
C VAL A 196 -30.78 -14.45 -13.23
N ALA A 197 -31.42 -14.54 -14.40
CA ALA A 197 -32.06 -13.41 -15.06
C ALA A 197 -33.15 -12.77 -14.18
N GLY A 198 -33.00 -11.46 -13.92
CA GLY A 198 -33.93 -10.71 -13.08
C GLY A 198 -33.90 -11.08 -11.58
N LYS A 199 -32.90 -11.84 -11.12
CA LYS A 199 -32.72 -12.24 -9.71
C LYS A 199 -31.74 -11.33 -8.97
N VAL A 200 -31.66 -11.49 -7.65
CA VAL A 200 -30.54 -10.95 -6.86
C VAL A 200 -29.44 -12.00 -6.79
N ALA A 201 -28.26 -11.69 -7.33
CA ALA A 201 -27.08 -12.54 -7.19
C ALA A 201 -26.47 -12.33 -5.79
N LEU A 202 -26.31 -13.40 -5.02
CA LEU A 202 -25.55 -13.42 -3.77
C LEU A 202 -24.17 -14.04 -4.03
N VAL A 203 -23.13 -13.25 -3.78
CA VAL A 203 -21.72 -13.59 -4.02
C VAL A 203 -20.94 -13.41 -2.72
N ARG A 204 -19.92 -14.23 -2.47
CA ARG A 204 -18.96 -13.99 -1.39
C ARG A 204 -17.65 -13.42 -1.93
N TYR A 205 -17.01 -12.56 -1.12
CA TYR A 205 -15.65 -12.11 -1.39
C TYR A 205 -14.65 -13.28 -1.49
N GLY A 206 -13.64 -13.11 -2.32
CA GLY A 206 -12.64 -14.12 -2.65
C GLY A 206 -11.49 -13.51 -3.45
N ASP A 207 -11.11 -14.15 -4.55
CA ASP A 207 -10.00 -13.78 -5.44
C ASP A 207 -10.37 -12.80 -6.58
N LEU A 208 -11.66 -12.44 -6.73
CA LEU A 208 -12.11 -11.36 -7.61
C LEU A 208 -12.26 -10.03 -6.83
N HIS A 209 -12.08 -8.92 -7.54
CA HIS A 209 -12.44 -7.59 -7.05
C HIS A 209 -13.96 -7.35 -7.17
N CYS A 210 -14.52 -6.39 -6.44
CA CYS A 210 -15.97 -6.23 -6.34
C CYS A 210 -16.62 -5.76 -7.66
N GLU A 211 -15.93 -4.94 -8.45
CA GLU A 211 -16.34 -4.50 -9.79
C GLU A 211 -16.51 -5.69 -10.74
N ASP A 212 -15.58 -6.66 -10.74
CA ASP A 212 -15.69 -7.88 -11.54
C ASP A 212 -16.83 -8.79 -11.07
N MET A 213 -17.03 -8.95 -9.75
CA MET A 213 -18.16 -9.73 -9.21
C MET A 213 -19.51 -9.18 -9.67
N VAL A 214 -19.69 -7.84 -9.63
CA VAL A 214 -20.94 -7.17 -10.02
C VAL A 214 -21.10 -7.14 -11.54
N ARG A 215 -20.01 -6.94 -12.29
CA ARG A 215 -20.01 -7.00 -13.76
C ARG A 215 -20.37 -8.38 -14.28
N ASN A 216 -19.80 -9.44 -13.70
CA ASN A 216 -20.17 -10.83 -14.02
C ASN A 216 -21.64 -11.11 -13.66
N ALA A 217 -22.14 -10.59 -12.53
CA ALA A 217 -23.56 -10.70 -12.17
C ALA A 217 -24.49 -10.03 -13.19
N ARG A 218 -24.16 -8.81 -13.64
CA ARG A 218 -24.88 -8.09 -14.70
C ARG A 218 -24.83 -8.85 -16.03
N ALA A 219 -23.67 -9.38 -16.41
CA ALA A 219 -23.51 -10.18 -17.63
C ALA A 219 -24.34 -11.49 -17.59
N ALA A 220 -24.50 -12.08 -16.41
CA ALA A 220 -25.41 -13.21 -16.17
C ALA A 220 -26.91 -12.81 -16.07
N GLY A 221 -27.24 -11.52 -16.24
CA GLY A 221 -28.60 -11.00 -16.25
C GLY A 221 -29.21 -10.71 -14.87
N ALA A 222 -28.42 -10.69 -13.80
CA ALA A 222 -28.90 -10.33 -12.46
C ALA A 222 -29.47 -8.90 -12.44
N ALA A 223 -30.58 -8.69 -11.71
CA ALA A 223 -31.14 -7.36 -11.51
C ALA A 223 -30.41 -6.55 -10.44
N ALA A 224 -29.76 -7.24 -9.50
CA ALA A 224 -28.95 -6.65 -8.43
C ALA A 224 -27.92 -7.66 -7.91
N ALA A 225 -26.88 -7.15 -7.25
CA ALA A 225 -25.85 -7.98 -6.61
C ALA A 225 -25.72 -7.67 -5.10
N ILE A 226 -25.50 -8.71 -4.31
CA ILE A 226 -25.15 -8.61 -2.88
C ILE A 226 -23.84 -9.37 -2.69
N VAL A 227 -22.82 -8.69 -2.19
CA VAL A 227 -21.51 -9.29 -1.92
C VAL A 227 -21.31 -9.38 -0.40
N TYR A 228 -20.87 -10.52 0.12
CA TYR A 228 -20.67 -10.70 1.57
C TYR A 228 -19.29 -11.26 1.94
N THR A 229 -18.79 -10.87 3.10
CA THR A 229 -17.55 -11.37 3.70
C THR A 229 -17.81 -12.74 4.36
N ASP A 230 -17.62 -13.85 3.65
CA ASP A 230 -17.92 -15.19 4.21
C ASP A 230 -17.06 -15.48 5.45
N ALA A 231 -17.71 -15.87 6.56
CA ALA A 231 -17.03 -16.24 7.79
C ALA A 231 -16.07 -17.44 7.61
N LYS A 232 -16.22 -18.25 6.56
CA LYS A 232 -15.25 -19.27 6.13
C LYS A 232 -13.87 -18.69 5.86
N ASP A 233 -13.83 -17.56 5.17
CA ASP A 233 -12.64 -17.00 4.56
C ASP A 233 -12.08 -15.84 5.39
N PHE A 234 -12.95 -15.01 5.98
CA PHE A 234 -12.55 -13.82 6.77
C PHE A 234 -12.69 -13.98 8.29
N GLY A 235 -13.49 -14.94 8.76
CA GLY A 235 -13.83 -15.10 10.18
C GLY A 235 -12.89 -16.00 11.00
N GLY A 236 -11.90 -16.62 10.36
CA GLY A 236 -10.96 -17.54 11.00
C GLY A 236 -11.57 -18.85 11.52
N SER A 237 -10.71 -19.72 12.08
CA SER A 237 -11.10 -21.01 12.65
C SER A 237 -11.02 -21.04 14.18
N ALA A 238 -11.86 -21.85 14.82
CA ALA A 238 -11.82 -22.11 16.25
C ALA A 238 -11.28 -23.54 16.52
N PRO A 239 -10.51 -23.77 17.60
CA PRO A 239 -10.24 -25.13 18.06
C PRO A 239 -11.56 -25.86 18.39
N LYS A 240 -11.63 -27.16 18.10
CA LYS A 240 -12.84 -27.96 18.28
C LYS A 240 -13.42 -27.83 19.70
N GLY A 241 -14.65 -27.31 19.80
CA GLY A 241 -15.34 -27.08 21.07
C GLY A 241 -15.11 -25.72 21.72
N ALA A 242 -14.25 -24.86 21.15
CA ALA A 242 -14.12 -23.46 21.55
C ALA A 242 -15.08 -22.57 20.75
N LYS A 243 -15.42 -21.39 21.30
CA LYS A 243 -16.10 -20.34 20.53
C LYS A 243 -15.08 -19.66 19.61
N ARG A 244 -15.51 -19.38 18.38
CA ARG A 244 -14.79 -18.49 17.45
C ARG A 244 -14.64 -17.11 18.10
N ARG A 245 -13.49 -16.47 17.89
CA ARG A 245 -13.15 -15.13 18.37
C ARG A 245 -12.61 -14.31 17.22
N TRP A 246 -12.98 -13.04 17.20
CA TRP A 246 -12.68 -12.05 16.18
C TRP A 246 -12.05 -10.81 16.84
N PHE A 247 -11.70 -9.80 16.06
CA PHE A 247 -11.20 -8.51 16.55
C PHE A 247 -12.15 -7.92 17.63
N PRO A 248 -11.66 -7.49 18.81
CA PRO A 248 -10.26 -7.20 19.19
C PRO A 248 -9.47 -8.36 19.82
N ASP A 249 -10.05 -9.55 19.97
CA ASP A 249 -9.43 -10.71 20.62
C ASP A 249 -8.48 -11.49 19.70
N THR A 250 -8.71 -11.42 18.39
CA THR A 250 -7.89 -12.05 17.35
C THR A 250 -7.83 -11.15 16.11
N ARG A 251 -6.98 -11.48 15.13
CA ARG A 251 -6.88 -10.73 13.87
C ARG A 251 -8.11 -10.80 12.95
N TRP A 252 -9.06 -11.71 13.22
CA TRP A 252 -10.12 -12.08 12.28
C TRP A 252 -11.30 -11.12 12.24
N LEU A 253 -11.95 -11.01 11.08
CA LEU A 253 -13.07 -10.09 10.86
C LEU A 253 -14.26 -10.43 11.78
N PRO A 254 -14.82 -9.44 12.50
CA PRO A 254 -16.06 -9.61 13.25
C PRO A 254 -17.23 -9.99 12.33
N PRO A 255 -18.23 -10.77 12.80
CA PRO A 255 -19.36 -11.21 11.98
C PRO A 255 -20.21 -10.08 11.35
N THR A 256 -20.03 -8.84 11.81
CA THR A 256 -20.71 -7.63 11.35
C THR A 256 -19.85 -6.76 10.44
N GLY A 257 -18.58 -7.13 10.24
CA GLY A 257 -17.65 -6.43 9.37
C GLY A 257 -17.99 -6.58 7.90
N VAL A 258 -17.82 -5.49 7.16
CA VAL A 258 -18.17 -5.36 5.75
C VAL A 258 -16.99 -4.74 5.03
N GLN A 259 -16.44 -5.47 4.06
CA GLN A 259 -15.51 -4.93 3.08
C GLN A 259 -16.32 -4.10 2.07
N VAL A 260 -16.00 -2.81 1.94
CA VAL A 260 -16.54 -1.91 0.91
C VAL A 260 -15.59 -1.84 -0.30
N GLY A 261 -15.88 -1.00 -1.30
CA GLY A 261 -15.00 -0.83 -2.46
C GLY A 261 -15.64 0.00 -3.58
N THR A 262 -14.88 0.18 -4.66
CA THR A 262 -15.36 0.76 -5.91
C THR A 262 -16.01 -0.31 -6.81
N LEU A 263 -16.99 0.09 -7.61
CA LEU A 263 -17.52 -0.72 -8.72
C LEU A 263 -17.23 -0.12 -10.09
N TYR A 264 -16.49 1.00 -10.14
CA TYR A 264 -15.97 1.55 -11.38
C TYR A 264 -14.84 0.66 -11.89
N TYR A 265 -14.98 0.16 -13.11
CA TYR A 265 -14.01 -0.67 -13.80
C TYR A 265 -13.09 0.22 -14.66
N GLY A 266 -12.13 0.87 -14.00
CA GLY A 266 -11.16 1.78 -14.61
C GLY A 266 -10.25 2.44 -13.58
N ASN A 267 -9.34 3.29 -14.06
CA ASN A 267 -8.48 4.16 -13.25
C ASN A 267 -8.81 5.63 -13.57
N GLY A 268 -8.33 6.56 -12.72
CA GLY A 268 -8.59 8.00 -12.84
C GLY A 268 -10.05 8.36 -12.59
N ASP A 269 -10.38 9.64 -12.75
CA ASP A 269 -11.76 10.11 -12.75
C ASP A 269 -12.55 9.51 -13.93
N PRO A 270 -13.69 8.83 -13.67
CA PRO A 270 -14.56 8.30 -14.73
C PRO A 270 -14.96 9.33 -15.81
N THR A 271 -15.07 10.61 -15.44
CA THR A 271 -15.46 11.70 -16.35
C THR A 271 -14.32 12.26 -17.20
N THR A 272 -13.04 12.00 -16.88
CA THR A 272 -11.88 12.47 -17.66
C THR A 272 -10.94 11.32 -18.03
N PRO A 273 -11.42 10.26 -18.70
CA PRO A 273 -10.59 9.08 -18.94
C PRO A 273 -9.43 9.38 -19.90
N LEU A 274 -8.19 9.21 -19.44
CA LEU A 274 -6.94 9.46 -20.18
C LEU A 274 -6.54 10.94 -20.30
N TRP A 275 -7.15 11.85 -19.54
CA TRP A 275 -6.69 13.24 -19.42
C TRP A 275 -6.95 13.78 -18.01
N PRO A 276 -6.07 14.65 -17.47
CA PRO A 276 -6.23 15.11 -16.09
C PRO A 276 -7.54 15.85 -15.87
N SER A 277 -8.17 15.59 -14.73
CA SER A 277 -9.21 16.47 -14.21
C SER A 277 -8.72 17.89 -13.98
N CYS A 278 -9.65 18.85 -14.04
CA CYS A 278 -9.33 20.25 -13.74
C CYS A 278 -8.83 20.43 -12.30
N ALA A 279 -7.99 21.46 -12.12
CA ALA A 279 -7.71 22.01 -10.81
C ALA A 279 -9.01 22.43 -10.12
N ALA A 280 -9.06 22.28 -8.79
CA ALA A 280 -10.27 22.56 -8.02
C ALA A 280 -10.75 24.01 -8.16
N GLY A 281 -11.89 24.21 -8.84
CA GLY A 281 -12.50 25.51 -9.10
C GLY A 281 -12.47 25.96 -10.57
N ASP A 282 -11.73 25.26 -11.43
CA ASP A 282 -11.72 25.45 -12.88
C ASP A 282 -12.70 24.50 -13.59
N ASP A 283 -13.08 24.81 -14.84
CA ASP A 283 -13.87 23.93 -15.71
C ASP A 283 -12.95 23.21 -16.72
N CYS A 284 -13.21 21.92 -16.99
CA CYS A 284 -12.57 21.15 -18.08
C CYS A 284 -13.59 20.33 -18.88
N GLU A 285 -13.13 19.75 -19.99
CA GLU A 285 -13.91 18.78 -20.77
C GLU A 285 -14.08 17.48 -19.97
N ARG A 286 -15.34 17.04 -19.87
CA ARG A 286 -15.78 15.86 -19.10
C ARG A 286 -16.83 15.10 -19.88
N LEU A 287 -16.81 13.77 -19.76
CA LEU A 287 -17.91 12.91 -20.20
C LEU A 287 -19.20 13.27 -19.46
N SER A 288 -20.34 13.18 -20.14
CA SER A 288 -21.62 13.40 -19.49
C SER A 288 -22.02 12.20 -18.62
N SER A 289 -22.96 12.41 -17.70
CA SER A 289 -23.54 11.31 -16.91
C SER A 289 -24.26 10.26 -17.78
N GLU A 290 -24.71 10.62 -18.99
CA GLU A 290 -25.32 9.69 -19.95
C GLU A 290 -24.25 8.82 -20.62
N ASP A 291 -23.13 9.41 -21.06
CA ASP A 291 -21.99 8.69 -21.64
C ASP A 291 -21.41 7.69 -20.62
N LEU A 292 -21.26 8.12 -19.36
CA LEU A 292 -20.81 7.28 -18.26
C LEU A 292 -21.76 6.12 -17.97
N ALA A 293 -23.05 6.39 -17.83
CA ALA A 293 -24.05 5.34 -17.55
C ALA A 293 -24.19 4.34 -18.71
N GLY A 294 -23.90 4.77 -19.95
CA GLY A 294 -23.83 3.91 -21.13
C GLY A 294 -22.53 3.11 -21.28
N SER A 295 -21.51 3.38 -20.47
CA SER A 295 -20.21 2.70 -20.56
C SER A 295 -20.21 1.30 -19.92
N GLU A 296 -19.27 0.46 -20.35
CA GLU A 296 -18.95 -0.83 -19.69
C GLU A 296 -18.10 -0.64 -18.42
N ALA A 297 -17.65 0.59 -18.12
CA ALA A 297 -16.88 0.90 -16.92
C ALA A 297 -17.76 1.09 -15.68
N MET A 298 -19.04 1.44 -15.86
CA MET A 298 -20.00 1.59 -14.76
C MET A 298 -20.78 0.29 -14.52
N PRO A 299 -21.09 -0.09 -13.26
CA PRO A 299 -21.64 -1.40 -12.94
C PRO A 299 -23.05 -1.62 -13.50
N GLY A 300 -23.86 -0.56 -13.63
CA GLY A 300 -25.18 -0.58 -14.30
C GLY A 300 -26.30 -1.36 -13.59
N ILE A 301 -26.02 -2.04 -12.48
CA ILE A 301 -27.02 -2.67 -11.59
C ILE A 301 -26.81 -2.21 -10.13
N PRO A 302 -27.88 -2.11 -9.32
CA PRO A 302 -27.75 -1.84 -7.89
C PRO A 302 -27.00 -2.98 -7.18
N ALA A 303 -25.97 -2.61 -6.43
CA ALA A 303 -25.17 -3.54 -5.65
C ALA A 303 -24.92 -3.02 -4.22
N LEU A 304 -24.79 -3.94 -3.27
CA LEU A 304 -24.53 -3.60 -1.87
C LEU A 304 -23.61 -4.64 -1.18
N PRO A 305 -22.57 -4.21 -0.43
CA PRO A 305 -21.79 -5.10 0.40
C PRO A 305 -22.51 -5.32 1.75
N VAL A 306 -22.48 -6.56 2.26
CA VAL A 306 -23.12 -6.93 3.54
C VAL A 306 -22.21 -7.81 4.39
N SER A 307 -22.55 -7.92 5.67
CA SER A 307 -21.71 -8.65 6.63
C SER A 307 -21.86 -10.17 6.51
N ALA A 308 -20.89 -10.92 7.04
CA ALA A 308 -20.97 -12.37 7.21
C ALA A 308 -22.30 -12.82 7.84
N ARG A 309 -22.73 -12.12 8.91
CA ARG A 309 -23.98 -12.37 9.64
C ARG A 309 -25.22 -12.21 8.75
N ASP A 310 -25.24 -11.18 7.91
CA ASP A 310 -26.36 -10.87 7.04
C ASP A 310 -26.40 -11.85 5.85
N GLY A 311 -25.25 -12.10 5.22
CA GLY A 311 -25.08 -13.11 4.16
C GLY A 311 -25.52 -14.51 4.60
N GLU A 312 -25.07 -14.97 5.77
CA GLU A 312 -25.54 -16.24 6.36
C GLU A 312 -27.06 -16.24 6.64
N THR A 313 -27.64 -15.10 7.02
CA THR A 313 -29.08 -14.99 7.28
C THR A 313 -29.89 -15.11 5.99
N ILE A 314 -29.37 -14.59 4.88
CA ILE A 314 -29.93 -14.80 3.54
C ILE A 314 -29.81 -16.28 3.16
N LEU A 315 -28.63 -16.88 3.27
CA LEU A 315 -28.37 -18.29 2.94
C LEU A 315 -29.25 -19.27 3.75
N LYS A 316 -29.55 -18.95 5.02
CA LYS A 316 -30.50 -19.72 5.87
C LYS A 316 -31.93 -19.75 5.32
N ALA A 317 -32.34 -18.76 4.54
CA ALA A 317 -33.66 -18.66 3.93
C ALA A 317 -33.73 -19.19 2.49
N MET A 318 -32.58 -19.49 1.87
CA MET A 318 -32.53 -19.98 0.49
C MET A 318 -32.94 -21.45 0.38
N GLY A 319 -33.54 -21.78 -0.77
CA GLY A 319 -33.96 -23.13 -1.16
C GLY A 319 -33.25 -23.57 -2.44
N GLY A 320 -33.86 -24.51 -3.16
CA GLY A 320 -33.26 -25.13 -4.35
C GLY A 320 -32.21 -26.20 -4.01
N ASP A 321 -31.47 -26.62 -5.03
CA ASP A 321 -30.42 -27.64 -4.93
C ASP A 321 -29.33 -27.25 -3.92
N VAL A 322 -28.75 -28.25 -3.25
CA VAL A 322 -27.60 -28.04 -2.35
C VAL A 322 -26.38 -27.67 -3.19
N ALA A 323 -25.69 -26.59 -2.81
CA ALA A 323 -24.51 -26.13 -3.52
C ALA A 323 -23.35 -27.15 -3.41
N PRO A 324 -22.44 -27.23 -4.40
CA PRO A 324 -21.28 -28.13 -4.36
C PRO A 324 -20.47 -28.02 -3.05
N PRO A 325 -19.77 -29.08 -2.61
CA PRO A 325 -18.96 -29.02 -1.39
C PRO A 325 -17.95 -27.86 -1.36
N LYS A 326 -17.33 -27.51 -2.51
CA LYS A 326 -16.43 -26.36 -2.64
C LYS A 326 -17.12 -25.00 -2.43
N TRP A 327 -18.43 -24.91 -2.66
CA TRP A 327 -19.23 -23.69 -2.52
C TRP A 327 -19.80 -23.50 -1.11
N GLN A 328 -19.71 -24.49 -0.22
CA GLN A 328 -20.23 -24.40 1.14
C GLN A 328 -19.40 -23.42 2.00
N GLY A 329 -20.00 -22.98 3.10
CA GLY A 329 -19.36 -22.14 4.12
C GLY A 329 -18.51 -22.93 5.11
N GLY A 330 -18.00 -22.23 6.13
CA GLY A 330 -17.14 -22.80 7.18
C GLY A 330 -17.90 -23.51 8.31
N GLU A 331 -17.18 -23.91 9.37
CA GLU A 331 -17.80 -24.52 10.55
C GLU A 331 -18.83 -23.59 11.20
N GLY A 332 -20.06 -24.09 11.38
CA GLY A 332 -21.20 -23.35 11.93
C GLY A 332 -22.12 -22.71 10.89
N ALA A 333 -21.70 -22.66 9.62
CA ALA A 333 -22.51 -22.13 8.52
C ALA A 333 -23.77 -22.98 8.26
N PRO A 334 -24.86 -22.40 7.71
CA PRO A 334 -25.98 -23.17 7.17
C PRO A 334 -25.55 -24.01 5.95
N VAL A 335 -26.39 -24.97 5.54
CA VAL A 335 -26.21 -25.65 4.24
C VAL A 335 -26.55 -24.66 3.13
N TYR A 336 -25.55 -24.28 2.33
CA TYR A 336 -25.73 -23.35 1.21
C TYR A 336 -26.47 -24.05 0.06
N ARG A 337 -27.38 -23.32 -0.56
CA ARG A 337 -28.25 -23.79 -1.65
C ARG A 337 -28.26 -22.76 -2.77
N LEU A 338 -28.55 -23.21 -3.99
CA LEU A 338 -28.38 -22.41 -5.20
C LEU A 338 -29.50 -21.36 -5.42
N GLY A 339 -30.70 -21.55 -4.86
CA GLY A 339 -31.89 -20.77 -5.26
C GLY A 339 -32.55 -21.31 -6.55
N PRO A 340 -33.34 -20.50 -7.28
CA PRO A 340 -33.76 -19.15 -6.96
C PRO A 340 -34.92 -19.17 -5.94
N GLY A 341 -34.72 -18.57 -4.76
CA GLY A 341 -35.76 -18.51 -3.72
C GLY A 341 -35.84 -19.76 -2.81
N PRO A 342 -36.84 -19.84 -1.90
CA PRO A 342 -37.98 -18.94 -1.76
C PRO A 342 -37.63 -17.57 -1.18
N ALA A 343 -36.44 -17.41 -0.57
CA ALA A 343 -35.91 -16.12 -0.15
C ALA A 343 -36.06 -15.04 -1.23
N VAL A 344 -36.72 -13.94 -0.87
CA VAL A 344 -36.84 -12.71 -1.67
C VAL A 344 -36.13 -11.59 -0.92
N LEU A 345 -35.19 -10.93 -1.59
CA LEU A 345 -34.59 -9.70 -1.12
C LEU A 345 -35.27 -8.49 -1.75
N ASN A 346 -35.52 -7.48 -0.95
CA ASN A 346 -35.88 -6.14 -1.39
C ASN A 346 -34.71 -5.20 -1.03
N LEU A 347 -33.93 -4.86 -2.05
CA LEU A 347 -32.83 -3.89 -2.03
C LEU A 347 -33.34 -2.54 -2.54
N THR A 348 -32.90 -1.47 -1.92
CA THR A 348 -32.88 -0.14 -2.53
C THR A 348 -31.55 0.51 -2.21
N TYR A 349 -30.89 1.04 -3.23
CA TYR A 349 -29.68 1.84 -3.12
C TYR A 349 -29.88 3.15 -3.88
N ILE A 350 -29.49 4.27 -3.28
CA ILE A 350 -29.45 5.59 -3.91
C ILE A 350 -28.06 6.16 -3.59
N GLY A 351 -27.23 6.28 -4.62
CA GLY A 351 -25.95 6.97 -4.59
C GLY A 351 -26.09 8.44 -4.99
N ASN A 352 -25.06 9.21 -4.73
CA ASN A 352 -24.87 10.56 -5.23
C ASN A 352 -23.46 10.68 -5.79
N ASP A 353 -23.36 10.66 -7.10
CA ASP A 353 -22.13 10.93 -7.83
C ASP A 353 -21.98 12.45 -7.94
N THR A 354 -20.86 12.98 -7.43
CA THR A 354 -20.61 14.42 -7.30
C THR A 354 -19.16 14.72 -7.62
N LEU A 355 -18.92 15.86 -8.27
CA LEU A 355 -17.58 16.42 -8.31
C LEU A 355 -17.18 16.83 -6.88
N ALA A 356 -16.00 16.40 -6.47
CA ALA A 356 -15.41 16.66 -5.16
C ALA A 356 -13.92 16.96 -5.32
N THR A 357 -13.31 17.67 -4.38
CA THR A 357 -11.87 17.99 -4.43
C THR A 357 -11.05 16.89 -3.77
N ILE A 358 -10.13 16.28 -4.51
CA ILE A 358 -9.04 15.47 -3.95
C ILE A 358 -7.75 16.31 -3.86
N GLU A 359 -6.88 15.96 -2.91
CA GLU A 359 -5.66 16.72 -2.61
C GLU A 359 -4.43 15.80 -2.60
N ASN A 360 -3.57 15.96 -3.61
CA ASN A 360 -2.28 15.30 -3.67
C ASN A 360 -1.23 16.13 -2.94
N VAL A 361 -0.37 15.51 -2.14
CA VAL A 361 0.72 16.17 -1.42
C VAL A 361 2.04 15.79 -2.09
N PHE A 362 2.84 16.78 -2.46
CA PHE A 362 4.15 16.58 -3.10
C PHE A 362 5.24 17.18 -2.23
N ALA A 363 6.33 16.45 -2.01
CA ALA A 363 7.58 16.95 -1.45
C ALA A 363 8.74 16.68 -2.41
N VAL A 364 9.57 17.68 -2.69
CA VAL A 364 10.62 17.57 -3.72
C VAL A 364 12.01 17.79 -3.13
N ILE A 365 12.86 16.75 -3.18
CA ILE A 365 14.30 16.86 -2.95
C ILE A 365 14.95 17.08 -4.32
N GLN A 366 15.46 18.29 -4.57
CA GLN A 366 16.05 18.62 -5.86
C GLN A 366 17.42 17.94 -6.03
N GLY A 367 17.56 17.09 -7.05
CA GLY A 367 18.83 16.46 -7.42
C GLY A 367 19.91 17.49 -7.74
N LYS A 368 21.14 17.23 -7.30
CA LYS A 368 22.28 18.15 -7.46
C LYS A 368 22.88 18.14 -8.87
N GLU A 369 22.86 16.98 -9.54
CA GLU A 369 23.57 16.75 -10.80
C GLU A 369 22.58 16.57 -11.96
N GLU A 370 21.53 15.76 -11.78
CA GLU A 370 20.42 15.61 -12.72
C GLU A 370 19.07 16.07 -12.12
N PRO A 371 18.84 17.37 -11.89
CA PRO A 371 17.56 17.90 -11.36
C PRO A 371 16.35 17.70 -12.29
N ASP A 372 16.57 17.25 -13.52
CA ASP A 372 15.55 16.87 -14.50
C ASP A 372 15.40 15.33 -14.64
N ARG A 373 15.86 14.55 -13.66
CA ARG A 373 15.53 13.13 -13.50
C ARG A 373 14.79 12.91 -12.19
N TYR A 374 13.78 12.04 -12.23
CA TYR A 374 12.86 11.83 -11.10
C TYR A 374 12.83 10.37 -10.66
N VAL A 375 13.19 10.12 -9.41
CA VAL A 375 12.79 8.91 -8.67
C VAL A 375 11.52 9.27 -7.91
N ILE A 376 10.41 8.61 -8.23
CA ILE A 376 9.08 8.94 -7.70
C ILE A 376 8.70 7.87 -6.68
N VAL A 377 8.09 8.28 -5.57
CA VAL A 377 7.98 7.47 -4.35
C VAL A 377 6.64 7.73 -3.69
N GLY A 378 5.80 6.71 -3.52
CA GLY A 378 4.71 6.81 -2.55
C GLY A 378 3.54 5.84 -2.68
N ASN A 379 2.35 6.41 -2.47
CA ASN A 379 1.21 5.78 -1.80
C ASN A 379 -0.01 6.73 -1.93
N HIS A 380 -1.23 6.19 -1.97
CA HIS A 380 -2.45 6.95 -1.68
C HIS A 380 -2.65 7.12 -0.17
N ARG A 381 -3.48 8.09 0.22
CA ARG A 381 -3.70 8.49 1.63
C ARG A 381 -5.17 8.35 2.06
N ASP A 382 -6.10 8.31 1.11
CA ASP A 382 -7.52 8.16 1.39
C ASP A 382 -7.88 6.72 1.76
N ALA A 383 -8.85 6.59 2.66
CA ALA A 383 -9.26 5.32 3.24
C ALA A 383 -10.77 5.20 3.30
N TRP A 384 -11.29 4.00 3.07
CA TRP A 384 -12.74 3.72 3.19
C TRP A 384 -13.29 3.90 4.61
N THR A 385 -12.44 3.69 5.61
CA THR A 385 -12.75 3.88 7.03
C THR A 385 -11.57 4.62 7.69
N PHE A 386 -10.92 4.05 8.71
CA PHE A 386 -9.73 4.61 9.35
C PHE A 386 -8.43 4.28 8.62
N GLY A 387 -8.41 3.18 7.86
CA GLY A 387 -7.34 2.84 6.92
C GLY A 387 -5.96 2.65 7.52
N ALA A 388 -5.84 1.89 8.62
CA ALA A 388 -4.58 1.77 9.34
C ALA A 388 -3.57 0.83 8.68
N VAL A 389 -4.03 -0.25 8.07
CA VAL A 389 -3.23 -1.03 7.13
C VAL A 389 -3.32 -0.36 5.77
N ASP A 390 -4.53 -0.10 5.29
CA ASP A 390 -4.82 0.39 3.94
C ASP A 390 -5.38 1.83 3.96
N PRO A 391 -4.60 2.86 3.55
CA PRO A 391 -3.22 2.81 3.09
C PRO A 391 -2.18 3.15 4.14
N ASN A 392 -2.57 3.68 5.31
CA ASN A 392 -1.66 4.53 6.09
C ASN A 392 -0.48 3.78 6.71
N SER A 393 -0.40 2.44 6.60
CA SER A 393 0.83 1.68 6.88
C SER A 393 1.96 2.04 5.90
N GLY A 394 1.67 2.32 4.62
CA GLY A 394 2.61 2.92 3.67
C GLY A 394 2.97 4.35 4.07
N THR A 395 1.96 5.18 4.35
CA THR A 395 2.15 6.60 4.67
C THR A 395 2.99 6.81 5.91
N ALA A 396 2.77 5.99 6.94
CA ALA A 396 3.56 6.02 8.16
C ALA A 396 5.00 5.51 7.98
N ALA A 397 5.29 4.75 6.92
CA ALA A 397 6.61 4.20 6.63
C ALA A 397 7.55 5.23 5.97
N MET A 398 7.05 6.21 5.20
CA MET A 398 7.93 7.25 4.62
C MET A 398 7.39 8.69 4.50
N LEU A 399 6.07 8.91 4.58
CA LEU A 399 5.34 10.10 4.09
C LEU A 399 5.33 10.19 2.53
N GLU A 400 4.18 10.59 1.97
CA GLU A 400 3.65 10.26 0.62
C GLU A 400 4.26 10.90 -0.63
N ILE A 401 4.12 10.21 -1.80
CA ILE A 401 3.62 10.72 -3.12
C ILE A 401 3.06 9.60 -4.06
N GLY A 402 1.75 9.52 -4.30
CA GLY A 402 1.17 8.68 -5.39
C GLY A 402 -0.21 9.16 -5.84
N SER A 403 -0.48 9.22 -7.16
CA SER A 403 -1.83 9.53 -7.71
C SER A 403 -1.88 9.38 -9.25
N THR A 404 -3.03 8.91 -9.76
CA THR A 404 -3.30 8.79 -11.22
C THR A 404 -3.47 10.15 -11.92
N GLU A 405 -4.28 11.07 -11.40
CA GLU A 405 -4.55 12.38 -12.05
C GLU A 405 -3.27 13.18 -12.31
N TRP A 406 -2.33 13.14 -11.36
CA TRP A 406 -1.03 13.79 -11.50
C TRP A 406 -0.15 13.12 -12.54
N ALA A 407 -0.22 11.78 -12.66
CA ALA A 407 0.49 11.02 -13.66
C ALA A 407 -0.02 11.36 -15.08
N GLU A 408 -1.33 11.55 -15.24
CA GLU A 408 -1.95 12.00 -16.50
C GLU A 408 -1.59 13.46 -16.82
N GLU A 409 -1.64 14.38 -15.85
CA GLU A 409 -1.22 15.79 -16.04
C GLU A 409 0.24 15.90 -16.49
N ASN A 410 1.12 15.07 -15.93
CA ASN A 410 2.57 15.19 -16.12
C ASN A 410 3.13 14.18 -17.13
N MET A 411 2.27 13.45 -17.86
CA MET A 411 2.63 12.28 -18.69
C MET A 411 3.87 12.50 -19.59
N ASP A 412 3.91 13.56 -20.40
CA ASP A 412 5.06 13.86 -21.30
C ASP A 412 6.37 14.09 -20.54
N THR A 413 6.27 14.75 -19.38
CA THR A 413 7.40 15.04 -18.50
C THR A 413 7.88 13.77 -17.80
N LEU A 414 6.95 12.94 -17.34
CA LEU A 414 7.22 11.67 -16.68
C LEU A 414 7.84 10.66 -17.65
N ALA A 415 7.27 10.47 -18.84
CA ALA A 415 7.77 9.57 -19.88
C ALA A 415 9.21 9.89 -20.33
N SER A 416 9.63 11.16 -20.22
CA SER A 416 10.97 11.61 -20.64
C SER A 416 12.00 11.76 -19.50
N ARG A 417 11.57 11.70 -18.22
CA ARG A 417 12.42 12.04 -17.06
C ARG A 417 12.31 11.12 -15.86
N ALA A 418 11.24 10.35 -15.72
CA ALA A 418 11.08 9.43 -14.60
C ALA A 418 11.99 8.21 -14.75
N VAL A 419 12.81 7.95 -13.74
CA VAL A 419 13.72 6.81 -13.66
C VAL A 419 12.97 5.56 -13.19
N ALA A 420 12.13 5.72 -12.16
CA ALA A 420 11.25 4.69 -11.64
C ALA A 420 10.13 5.31 -10.79
N TYR A 421 9.03 4.57 -10.63
CA TYR A 421 7.99 4.79 -9.63
C TYR A 421 8.03 3.68 -8.57
N LEU A 422 8.11 4.03 -7.30
CA LEU A 422 8.26 3.10 -6.19
C LEU A 422 7.06 3.23 -5.25
N ASN A 423 6.15 2.27 -5.34
CA ASN A 423 4.92 2.19 -4.57
C ASN A 423 5.13 1.42 -3.26
N VAL A 424 4.54 1.91 -2.18
CA VAL A 424 4.21 1.09 -0.99
C VAL A 424 2.84 1.53 -0.53
N ASP A 425 1.83 0.83 -1.05
CA ASP A 425 0.43 0.99 -0.70
C ASP A 425 0.21 0.55 0.76
N ILE A 426 0.12 -0.77 0.98
CA ILE A 426 0.15 -1.39 2.29
C ILE A 426 1.59 -1.85 2.58
N SER A 427 2.25 -1.23 3.56
CA SER A 427 3.60 -1.65 3.96
C SER A 427 3.59 -2.98 4.71
N VAL A 428 2.59 -3.23 5.57
CA VAL A 428 2.53 -4.45 6.40
C VAL A 428 1.12 -5.03 6.54
N PHE A 429 0.89 -6.20 5.95
CA PHE A 429 -0.29 -7.02 6.18
C PHE A 429 -0.23 -7.83 7.48
N GLY A 430 0.98 -8.17 7.94
CA GLY A 430 1.20 -9.12 9.02
C GLY A 430 2.60 -9.76 8.96
N PRO A 431 2.85 -10.86 9.70
CA PRO A 431 4.08 -11.64 9.56
C PRO A 431 4.15 -12.37 8.20
N GLY A 432 5.36 -12.66 7.71
CA GLY A 432 5.53 -13.59 6.58
C GLY A 432 6.55 -13.25 5.49
N GLY A 433 7.48 -12.32 5.72
CA GLY A 433 8.54 -11.95 4.78
C GLY A 433 8.14 -10.86 3.78
N LEU A 434 9.16 -10.32 3.08
CA LEU A 434 8.99 -9.27 2.07
C LEU A 434 8.36 -9.82 0.78
N LYS A 435 7.39 -9.07 0.23
CA LYS A 435 6.63 -9.37 -0.98
C LYS A 435 6.73 -8.24 -2.01
N PRO A 436 7.77 -8.23 -2.86
CA PRO A 436 7.85 -7.28 -3.95
C PRO A 436 7.09 -7.76 -5.19
N ARG A 437 6.45 -6.81 -5.87
CA ARG A 437 5.87 -6.89 -7.21
C ARG A 437 6.61 -5.85 -8.05
N ALA A 438 7.31 -6.23 -9.12
CA ALA A 438 8.17 -5.28 -9.83
C ALA A 438 8.27 -5.56 -11.34
N THR A 439 8.54 -4.51 -12.10
CA THR A 439 9.05 -4.64 -13.48
C THR A 439 10.45 -5.28 -13.46
N PRO A 440 10.77 -6.23 -14.36
CA PRO A 440 11.95 -7.11 -14.23
C PRO A 440 13.30 -6.40 -14.04
N GLN A 441 13.43 -5.18 -14.56
CA GLN A 441 14.65 -4.38 -14.50
C GLN A 441 15.05 -3.91 -13.09
N LEU A 442 14.14 -4.01 -12.12
CA LEU A 442 14.38 -3.70 -10.71
C LEU A 442 14.76 -4.94 -9.87
N ASP A 443 14.68 -6.16 -10.43
CA ASP A 443 14.82 -7.41 -9.68
C ASP A 443 16.13 -7.51 -8.89
N GLU A 444 17.27 -7.18 -9.51
CA GLU A 444 18.57 -7.24 -8.82
C GLU A 444 18.73 -6.13 -7.77
N LEU A 445 18.25 -4.92 -8.05
CA LEU A 445 18.27 -3.80 -7.11
C LEU A 445 17.47 -4.13 -5.83
N ILE A 446 16.29 -4.73 -5.98
CA ILE A 446 15.46 -5.19 -4.85
C ILE A 446 16.22 -6.25 -4.04
N LYS A 447 16.85 -7.23 -4.72
CA LYS A 447 17.65 -8.29 -4.07
C LYS A 447 18.86 -7.73 -3.34
N GLU A 448 19.51 -6.69 -3.87
CA GLU A 448 20.64 -6.03 -3.21
C GLU A 448 20.21 -5.26 -1.96
N ALA A 449 19.18 -4.40 -2.07
CA ALA A 449 18.66 -3.64 -0.94
C ALA A 449 18.16 -4.55 0.19
N SER A 450 17.45 -5.63 -0.15
CA SER A 450 16.90 -6.58 0.82
C SER A 450 17.96 -7.41 1.56
N LYS A 451 19.20 -7.51 1.05
CA LYS A 451 20.35 -8.13 1.76
C LYS A 451 20.95 -7.22 2.82
N MET A 452 20.67 -5.92 2.77
CA MET A 452 21.22 -4.93 3.70
C MET A 452 20.37 -4.74 4.97
N VAL A 453 19.15 -5.31 4.99
CA VAL A 453 18.17 -5.17 6.07
C VAL A 453 17.91 -6.53 6.72
N PRO A 454 18.15 -6.69 8.04
CA PRO A 454 17.75 -7.89 8.78
C PRO A 454 16.24 -8.11 8.71
N ASP A 455 15.81 -9.36 8.68
CA ASP A 455 14.38 -9.66 8.71
C ASP A 455 13.77 -9.31 10.09
N PRO A 456 12.62 -8.63 10.14
CA PRO A 456 12.01 -8.17 11.40
C PRO A 456 11.37 -9.31 12.21
N ASP A 457 11.04 -10.45 11.59
CA ASP A 457 10.52 -11.64 12.28
C ASP A 457 11.65 -12.61 12.70
N ASP A 458 12.74 -12.70 11.92
CA ASP A 458 13.97 -13.42 12.29
C ASP A 458 15.25 -12.61 11.99
N PRO A 459 15.77 -11.82 12.97
CA PRO A 459 16.97 -11.01 12.79
C PRO A 459 18.29 -11.79 12.59
N SER A 460 18.27 -13.12 12.55
CA SER A 460 19.42 -13.93 12.12
C SER A 460 19.54 -14.04 10.60
N GLU A 461 18.50 -13.63 9.88
CA GLU A 461 18.40 -13.64 8.42
C GLU A 461 18.19 -12.23 7.86
N THR A 462 18.33 -12.06 6.55
CA THR A 462 17.99 -10.82 5.85
C THR A 462 16.60 -10.90 5.23
N MET A 463 15.99 -9.75 4.93
CA MET A 463 14.71 -9.71 4.19
C MET A 463 14.82 -10.37 2.80
N TYR A 464 16.02 -10.41 2.22
CA TYR A 464 16.30 -11.19 1.01
C TYR A 464 16.17 -12.70 1.26
N ASP A 465 16.71 -13.24 2.35
CA ASP A 465 16.71 -14.67 2.64
C ASP A 465 15.28 -15.20 2.86
N THR A 466 14.42 -14.40 3.50
CA THR A 466 13.00 -14.74 3.70
C THR A 466 12.19 -14.59 2.40
N MET A 467 12.39 -13.50 1.65
CA MET A 467 11.79 -13.27 0.32
C MET A 467 12.10 -14.40 -0.67
N MET A 468 13.34 -14.89 -0.70
CA MET A 468 13.78 -15.94 -1.64
C MET A 468 13.13 -17.32 -1.42
N ARG A 469 12.40 -17.50 -0.31
CA ARG A 469 11.55 -18.69 -0.06
C ARG A 469 10.20 -18.62 -0.76
N HIS A 470 9.83 -17.48 -1.32
CA HIS A 470 8.60 -17.31 -2.05
C HIS A 470 8.78 -17.72 -3.52
N HIS A 471 7.71 -18.22 -4.14
CA HIS A 471 7.73 -18.74 -5.50
C HIS A 471 6.58 -18.14 -6.32
N PRO A 472 6.86 -17.20 -7.24
CA PRO A 472 8.17 -16.55 -7.46
C PRO A 472 8.58 -15.64 -6.27
N PRO A 473 9.88 -15.31 -6.10
CA PRO A 473 10.34 -14.47 -5.00
C PRO A 473 10.01 -12.99 -5.21
N ILE A 474 9.99 -12.56 -6.47
CA ILE A 474 9.51 -11.26 -6.94
C ILE A 474 8.40 -11.57 -7.94
N THR A 475 7.22 -10.99 -7.74
CA THR A 475 6.10 -11.09 -8.70
C THR A 475 6.14 -9.90 -9.67
N ARG A 476 5.29 -9.88 -10.69
CA ARG A 476 5.23 -8.78 -11.66
C ARG A 476 4.13 -7.80 -11.29
N VAL A 477 4.38 -6.50 -11.45
CA VAL A 477 3.32 -5.48 -11.38
C VAL A 477 2.34 -5.71 -12.52
N ALA A 478 1.07 -5.89 -12.18
CA ALA A 478 -0.02 -6.21 -13.09
C ALA A 478 -1.37 -5.84 -12.44
N GLY A 479 -2.39 -5.59 -13.26
CA GLY A 479 -3.71 -5.16 -12.78
C GLY A 479 -3.74 -3.70 -12.32
N ALA A 480 -4.90 -3.25 -11.84
CA ALA A 480 -5.20 -1.85 -11.57
C ALA A 480 -5.33 -1.50 -10.07
N GLY A 481 -5.04 -2.44 -9.17
CA GLY A 481 -5.42 -2.33 -7.75
C GLY A 481 -4.59 -1.40 -6.86
N THR A 482 -3.80 -0.48 -7.41
CA THR A 482 -3.04 0.59 -6.69
C THR A 482 -2.36 1.53 -7.70
N ASP A 483 -1.80 2.66 -7.24
CA ASP A 483 -1.31 3.80 -8.04
C ASP A 483 -0.25 3.46 -9.10
N PHE A 484 0.52 2.37 -8.96
CA PHE A 484 1.53 1.99 -9.98
C PHE A 484 0.91 1.81 -11.38
N ALA A 485 -0.39 1.54 -11.48
CA ALA A 485 -1.06 1.24 -12.75
C ALA A 485 -0.96 2.39 -13.77
N ALA A 486 -1.04 3.64 -13.34
CA ALA A 486 -0.84 4.80 -14.21
C ALA A 486 0.61 4.82 -14.74
N PHE A 487 1.59 4.72 -13.84
CA PHE A 487 3.02 4.80 -14.18
C PHE A 487 3.47 3.67 -15.11
N VAL A 488 3.14 2.41 -14.82
CA VAL A 488 3.67 1.26 -15.59
C VAL A 488 2.84 0.93 -16.83
N GLN A 489 1.51 1.06 -16.79
CA GLN A 489 0.63 0.61 -17.89
C GLN A 489 0.29 1.71 -18.90
N HIS A 490 0.23 2.97 -18.45
CA HIS A 490 -0.11 4.10 -19.31
C HIS A 490 1.14 4.85 -19.78
N ILE A 491 2.09 5.11 -18.88
CA ILE A 491 3.32 5.88 -19.20
C ILE A 491 4.51 4.97 -19.58
N GLY A 492 4.61 3.76 -19.01
CA GLY A 492 5.69 2.81 -19.29
C GLY A 492 6.93 2.94 -18.39
N ILE A 493 6.77 3.52 -17.20
CA ILE A 493 7.86 3.77 -16.23
C ILE A 493 8.18 2.48 -15.45
N PRO A 494 9.46 2.16 -15.19
CA PRO A 494 9.85 1.06 -14.30
C PRO A 494 9.15 1.20 -12.94
N SER A 495 8.47 0.16 -12.46
CA SER A 495 7.68 0.24 -11.24
C SER A 495 7.91 -0.91 -10.27
N LEU A 496 7.94 -0.56 -8.99
CA LEU A 496 7.96 -1.46 -7.84
C LEU A 496 6.71 -1.19 -7.00
N ASP A 497 6.16 -2.25 -6.43
CA ASP A 497 5.27 -2.23 -5.28
C ASP A 497 5.78 -3.26 -4.27
N MET A 498 5.78 -2.96 -2.98
CA MET A 498 6.22 -3.94 -1.98
C MET A 498 5.49 -3.82 -0.65
N SER A 499 5.31 -4.96 -0.01
CA SER A 499 4.65 -5.13 1.27
C SER A 499 5.34 -6.21 2.10
N TYR A 500 5.01 -6.32 3.38
CA TYR A 500 5.46 -7.39 4.25
C TYR A 500 4.28 -8.23 4.75
N GLY A 501 4.42 -9.55 4.71
CA GLY A 501 3.39 -10.51 5.09
C GLY A 501 2.54 -11.02 3.92
N ARG A 502 1.26 -11.34 4.16
CA ARG A 502 0.30 -11.80 3.15
C ARG A 502 -1.05 -11.15 3.36
N PHE A 503 -1.78 -10.88 2.28
CA PHE A 503 -3.15 -10.35 2.34
C PHE A 503 -4.10 -11.21 3.19
N ASP A 504 -4.01 -12.55 3.13
CA ASP A 504 -4.76 -13.49 3.99
C ASP A 504 -4.53 -13.30 5.50
N ASP A 505 -3.46 -12.61 5.89
CA ASP A 505 -3.17 -12.24 7.27
C ASP A 505 -3.92 -10.98 7.75
N TYR A 506 -4.52 -10.22 6.82
CA TYR A 506 -5.26 -8.98 7.00
C TYR A 506 -6.75 -9.10 6.54
N PRO A 507 -7.62 -9.75 7.33
CA PRO A 507 -9.01 -10.00 6.95
C PRO A 507 -9.95 -8.82 7.28
N VAL A 508 -9.44 -7.72 7.83
CA VAL A 508 -10.23 -6.52 8.18
C VAL A 508 -10.26 -5.45 7.07
N TYR A 509 -9.75 -5.78 5.89
CA TYR A 509 -9.68 -4.95 4.70
C TYR A 509 -10.99 -4.19 4.38
N HIS A 510 -10.86 -2.89 4.10
CA HIS A 510 -11.94 -1.93 3.87
C HIS A 510 -13.08 -1.96 4.91
N SER A 511 -12.86 -2.49 6.13
CA SER A 511 -13.91 -2.62 7.15
C SER A 511 -13.79 -1.55 8.24
N LEU A 512 -14.77 -1.49 9.16
CA LEU A 512 -14.68 -0.61 10.34
C LEU A 512 -13.45 -0.92 11.21
N TYR A 513 -12.91 -2.13 11.10
CA TYR A 513 -11.89 -2.69 11.99
C TYR A 513 -10.46 -2.59 11.44
N ASP A 514 -10.26 -1.95 10.29
CA ASP A 514 -8.93 -1.54 9.85
C ASP A 514 -8.50 -0.26 10.59
N ASP A 515 -8.14 -0.43 11.87
CA ASP A 515 -7.74 0.64 12.77
C ASP A 515 -6.34 0.40 13.37
N TYR A 516 -5.78 1.44 14.00
CA TYR A 516 -4.46 1.37 14.63
C TYR A 516 -4.34 0.26 15.68
N VAL A 517 -5.42 -0.11 16.38
CA VAL A 517 -5.41 -1.19 17.38
C VAL A 517 -5.25 -2.56 16.70
N TRP A 518 -5.77 -2.73 15.49
CA TRP A 518 -5.49 -3.93 14.69
C TRP A 518 -4.01 -4.03 14.31
N VAL A 519 -3.42 -2.94 13.82
CA VAL A 519 -1.98 -2.89 13.46
C VAL A 519 -1.10 -3.14 14.67
N GLU A 520 -1.31 -2.43 15.77
CA GLU A 520 -0.52 -2.54 17.01
C GLU A 520 -0.56 -3.94 17.64
N ARG A 521 -1.66 -4.69 17.45
CA ARG A 521 -1.84 -6.02 18.04
C ARG A 521 -1.51 -7.19 17.12
N PHE A 522 -1.73 -7.05 15.82
CA PHE A 522 -1.73 -8.17 14.87
C PHE A 522 -0.88 -7.90 13.63
N GLY A 523 -1.00 -6.71 13.03
CA GLY A 523 -0.26 -6.32 11.82
C GLY A 523 1.25 -6.19 12.06
N ASP A 524 1.66 -5.34 13.01
CA ASP A 524 3.07 -5.13 13.37
C ASP A 524 3.24 -4.68 14.83
N PRO A 525 3.15 -5.60 15.81
CA PRO A 525 3.47 -5.30 17.20
C PRO A 525 4.88 -4.72 17.34
N LEU A 526 4.97 -3.55 17.95
CA LEU A 526 6.20 -2.74 18.11
C LEU A 526 6.76 -2.13 16.80
N PHE A 527 6.06 -2.18 15.66
CA PHE A 527 6.41 -1.46 14.43
C PHE A 527 7.78 -1.82 13.81
N HIS A 528 8.23 -3.07 13.96
CA HIS A 528 9.51 -3.52 13.40
C HIS A 528 9.44 -3.76 11.89
N ARG A 529 8.32 -4.30 11.39
CA ARG A 529 8.11 -4.60 9.96
C ARG A 529 7.98 -3.34 9.13
N HIS A 530 7.26 -2.31 9.61
CA HIS A 530 7.14 -1.00 8.95
C HIS A 530 8.53 -0.38 8.74
N VAL A 531 9.37 -0.36 9.78
CA VAL A 531 10.73 0.19 9.70
C VAL A 531 11.63 -0.65 8.78
N ALA A 532 11.46 -1.97 8.75
CA ALA A 532 12.20 -2.84 7.83
C ALA A 532 11.81 -2.61 6.36
N VAL A 533 10.52 -2.48 6.05
CA VAL A 533 10.02 -2.12 4.71
C VAL A 533 10.51 -0.74 4.29
N ALA A 534 10.37 0.28 5.15
CA ALA A 534 10.93 1.61 4.91
C ALA A 534 12.44 1.55 4.63
N SER A 535 13.18 0.76 5.40
CA SER A 535 14.63 0.57 5.23
C SER A 535 15.00 0.02 3.85
N VAL A 536 14.30 -1.01 3.36
CA VAL A 536 14.52 -1.54 1.99
C VAL A 536 14.10 -0.52 0.95
N TRP A 537 12.97 0.15 1.14
CA TRP A 537 12.41 1.12 0.20
C TRP A 537 13.34 2.32 0.00
N GLY A 538 13.78 2.97 1.07
CA GLY A 538 14.68 4.12 0.98
C GLY A 538 16.10 3.75 0.50
N LEU A 539 16.57 2.52 0.72
CA LEU A 539 17.79 2.04 0.05
C LEU A 539 17.62 1.96 -1.47
N ILE A 540 16.46 1.52 -1.96
CA ILE A 540 16.14 1.50 -3.39
C ILE A 540 16.05 2.93 -3.94
N VAL A 541 15.41 3.86 -3.20
CA VAL A 541 15.36 5.30 -3.56
C VAL A 541 16.76 5.89 -3.67
N LEU A 542 17.59 5.74 -2.63
CA LEU A 542 18.95 6.31 -2.60
C LEU A 542 19.81 5.75 -3.74
N LYS A 543 19.75 4.44 -4.00
CA LYS A 543 20.50 3.83 -5.11
C LYS A 543 20.03 4.30 -6.49
N LEU A 544 18.74 4.59 -6.68
CA LEU A 544 18.25 5.14 -7.95
C LEU A 544 18.53 6.65 -8.12
N ALA A 545 18.76 7.37 -7.01
CA ALA A 545 18.99 8.82 -7.02
C ALA A 545 20.49 9.22 -6.98
N ASP A 546 21.34 8.42 -6.33
CA ASP A 546 22.75 8.76 -6.04
C ASP A 546 23.80 7.86 -6.75
N ASP A 547 23.46 6.66 -7.25
CA ASP A 547 24.46 5.81 -7.95
C ASP A 547 24.75 6.36 -9.37
N GLU A 548 26.04 6.58 -9.71
CA GLU A 548 26.51 7.20 -10.98
C GLU A 548 25.99 6.50 -12.26
N ILE A 549 25.67 5.21 -12.17
CA ILE A 549 24.99 4.45 -13.21
C ILE A 549 23.70 3.91 -12.60
N VAL A 550 22.56 4.35 -13.13
CA VAL A 550 21.24 3.91 -12.67
C VAL A 550 21.17 2.36 -12.66
N PRO A 551 20.91 1.72 -11.51
CA PRO A 551 21.04 0.27 -11.33
C PRO A 551 19.86 -0.55 -11.91
N LEU A 552 19.46 -0.26 -13.15
CA LEU A 552 18.44 -1.03 -13.89
C LEU A 552 19.09 -2.14 -14.74
N ASN A 553 18.71 -3.39 -14.50
CA ASN A 553 19.24 -4.54 -15.24
C ASN A 553 18.18 -5.12 -16.20
N TYR A 554 18.31 -4.89 -17.50
CA TYR A 554 17.33 -5.36 -18.48
C TYR A 554 17.47 -6.85 -18.88
N VAL A 555 18.45 -7.60 -18.35
CA VAL A 555 18.62 -9.04 -18.68
C VAL A 555 17.44 -9.90 -18.18
N PRO A 556 16.95 -9.78 -16.92
CA PRO A 556 15.68 -10.38 -16.50
C PRO A 556 14.50 -10.08 -17.42
N TYR A 557 14.43 -8.87 -17.99
CA TYR A 557 13.36 -8.49 -18.92
C TYR A 557 13.41 -9.35 -20.20
N ALA A 558 14.60 -9.60 -20.74
CA ALA A 558 14.76 -10.51 -21.88
C ALA A 558 14.31 -11.94 -21.54
N SER A 559 14.63 -12.44 -20.33
CA SER A 559 14.16 -13.76 -19.88
C SER A 559 12.63 -13.85 -19.79
N GLU A 560 11.97 -12.81 -19.27
CA GLU A 560 10.50 -12.76 -19.19
C GLU A 560 9.85 -12.70 -20.59
N LEU A 561 10.50 -12.07 -21.58
CA LEU A 561 10.07 -12.05 -22.98
C LEU A 561 10.29 -13.39 -23.73
N GLU A 562 11.09 -14.31 -23.18
CA GLU A 562 11.26 -15.67 -23.72
C GLU A 562 10.14 -16.63 -23.24
N VAL A 563 9.46 -16.32 -22.12
CA VAL A 563 8.40 -17.16 -21.54
C VAL A 563 7.15 -17.32 -22.45
N PRO A 564 6.62 -16.29 -23.15
CA PRO A 564 5.32 -16.35 -23.82
C PRO A 564 5.35 -16.69 -25.33
N PHE A 565 6.35 -17.44 -25.83
CA PHE A 565 6.31 -18.01 -27.19
C PHE A 565 5.81 -19.47 -27.27
N ILE A 566 5.41 -20.08 -26.15
CA ILE A 566 5.05 -21.51 -26.09
C ILE A 566 3.53 -21.76 -25.97
N HIS A 567 2.73 -20.76 -25.56
CA HIS A 567 1.27 -20.91 -25.36
C HIS A 567 0.47 -19.68 -25.82
N ILE A 568 0.42 -19.46 -27.14
CA ILE A 568 -0.61 -18.67 -27.84
C ILE A 568 -1.35 -19.61 -28.79
#